data_AF-A0A931GHQ6-F1
#
_entry.id   AF-A0A931GHQ6-F1
#
_cell.length_a   1.000
_cell.length_b   1.000
_cell.length_c   1.000
_cell.angle_alpha   90.00
_cell.angle_beta   90.00
_cell.angle_gamma   90.00
#
_symmetry.space_group_name_H-M   'P 1'
#
loop_
_entity.id
_entity.type
_entity.pdbx_description
1 polymer ?
#
loop_
_entity_poly.entity_id
_entity_poly.type
_entity_poly.pdbx_seq_one_letter_code
_entity_poly.pdbx_strand_id
1 'polypeptide(L)' 'MSRTDPQFKLRVPPELRATIEQSASASRRLMNAEVVIRLEASYAQDNAAKEGTHDRDERKPRPV' A
#
# COMPACT_ATOMS: atom_id res chain seq x y z
N MET A 1 -17.48 -21.02 -11.37
CA MET A 1 -16.49 -19.95 -11.57
C MET A 1 -15.80 -19.70 -10.24
N SER A 2 -14.70 -20.40 -9.99
CA SER A 2 -13.94 -20.34 -8.73
C SER A 2 -13.33 -18.95 -8.59
N ARG A 3 -13.67 -18.21 -7.53
CA ARG A 3 -12.90 -17.01 -7.15
C ARG A 3 -11.48 -17.47 -6.83
N THR A 4 -10.52 -17.01 -7.62
CA THR A 4 -9.11 -17.43 -7.59
C THR A 4 -8.37 -16.90 -6.37
N ASP A 5 -8.96 -15.96 -5.64
CA ASP A 5 -8.35 -15.32 -4.47
C ASP A 5 -8.67 -16.10 -3.18
N PRO A 6 -7.65 -16.62 -2.46
CA PRO A 6 -7.86 -17.28 -1.18
C PRO A 6 -8.42 -16.29 -0.15
N GLN A 7 -9.45 -16.70 0.59
CA GLN A 7 -10.03 -15.86 1.63
C GLN A 7 -9.06 -15.70 2.80
N PHE A 8 -8.56 -14.49 3.01
CA PHE A 8 -7.66 -14.17 4.11
C PHE A 8 -8.44 -13.81 5.38
N LYS A 9 -8.35 -14.65 6.42
CA LYS A 9 -9.00 -14.42 7.72
C LYS A 9 -8.12 -13.56 8.62
N LEU A 10 -8.13 -12.25 8.39
CA LEU A 10 -7.38 -11.29 9.20
C LEU A 10 -8.05 -11.09 10.58
N ARG A 11 -7.28 -11.20 11.67
CA ARG A 11 -7.73 -10.75 13.00
C ARG A 11 -7.37 -9.27 13.16
N VAL A 12 -8.40 -8.44 13.12
CA VAL A 12 -8.28 -6.98 13.23
C VAL A 12 -8.93 -6.51 14.53
N PRO A 13 -8.25 -5.65 15.33
CA PRO A 13 -8.87 -5.01 16.49
C PRO A 13 -10.15 -4.24 16.11
N PRO A 14 -11.13 -4.13 17.01
CA PRO A 14 -12.41 -3.48 16.72
C PRO A 14 -12.25 -2.02 16.27
N GLU A 15 -11.35 -1.27 16.92
CA GLU A 15 -11.02 0.11 16.55
C GLU A 15 -10.58 0.21 15.09
N LEU A 16 -9.65 -0.66 14.67
CA LEU A 16 -9.13 -0.66 13.31
C LEU A 16 -10.20 -1.06 12.29
N ARG A 17 -11.10 -1.99 12.63
CA ARG A 17 -12.24 -2.34 11.76
C ARG A 17 -13.16 -1.13 11.54
N ALA A 18 -13.49 -0.41 12.61
CA ALA A 18 -14.34 0.78 12.52
C ALA A 18 -13.70 1.86 11.63
N THR A 19 -12.38 2.09 11.75
CA THR A 19 -11.65 3.02 10.89
C THR A 19 -11.70 2.62 9.42
N ILE A 20 -11.53 1.33 9.12
CA ILE A 20 -11.60 0.81 7.75
C ILE A 20 -13.02 0.95 7.20
N GLU A 21 -14.05 0.63 8.00
CA GLU A 21 -15.45 0.74 7.59
C GLU A 21 -15.86 2.19 7.27
N GLN A 22 -15.41 3.14 8.10
CA GLN A 22 -15.59 4.57 7.84
C GLN A 22 -14.87 5.01 6.56
N SER A 23 -13.62 4.58 6.37
CA SER A 23 -12.83 4.89 5.16
C SER A 23 -13.48 4.32 3.90
N ALA A 24 -13.98 3.09 3.97
CA ALA A 24 -14.65 2.41 2.88
C ALA A 24 -15.98 3.10 2.53
N SER A 25 -16.76 3.50 3.55
CA SER A 25 -18.00 4.26 3.38
C SER A 25 -17.75 5.61 2.72
N ALA A 26 -16.75 6.36 3.18
CA ALA A 26 -16.35 7.64 2.59
C ALA A 26 -15.90 7.48 1.13
N SER A 27 -15.21 6.38 0.82
CA SER A 27 -14.71 6.07 -0.53
C SER A 27 -15.74 5.38 -1.43
N ARG A 28 -16.97 5.12 -0.93
CA ARG A 28 -18.02 4.33 -1.61
C ARG A 28 -17.53 2.96 -2.09
N ARG A 29 -16.67 2.32 -1.30
CA ARG A 29 -16.09 1.00 -1.57
C ARG A 29 -16.52 0.00 -0.52
N LEU A 30 -16.44 -1.28 -0.85
CA LEU A 30 -16.59 -2.34 0.14
C LEU A 30 -15.34 -2.41 1.02
N MET A 31 -15.52 -2.81 2.28
CA MET A 31 -14.43 -2.94 3.25
C MET A 31 -13.25 -3.75 2.72
N ASN A 32 -13.51 -4.88 2.04
CA ASN A 32 -12.44 -5.69 1.46
C ASN A 32 -11.65 -4.95 0.36
N ALA A 33 -12.34 -4.18 -0.50
CA ALA A 33 -11.68 -3.42 -1.55
C ALA A 33 -10.82 -2.29 -0.97
N GLU A 34 -11.30 -1.62 0.08
CA GLU A 34 -10.54 -0.57 0.77
C GLU A 34 -9.28 -1.13 1.44
N VAL A 35 -9.38 -2.30 2.09
CA VAL A 35 -8.23 -2.98 2.70
C VAL A 35 -7.18 -3.32 1.64
N VAL A 36 -7.59 -3.91 0.51
CA VAL A 36 -6.67 -4.28 -0.56
C VAL A 36 -5.95 -3.05 -1.11
N ILE A 37 -6.69 -1.98 -1.43
CA ILE A 37 -6.10 -0.76 -2.00
C ILE A 37 -5.13 -0.09 -1.04
N ARG A 38 -5.46 -0.04 0.27
CA ARG A 38 -4.56 0.54 1.27
C ARG A 38 -3.29 -0.28 1.45
N LEU A 39 -3.38 -1.60 1.38
CA LEU A 39 -2.21 -2.49 1.40
C LEU A 39 -1.35 -2.29 0.14
N GLU A 40 -1.95 -2.33 -1.05
CA GLU A 40 -1.24 -2.10 -2.32
C GLU A 40 -0.53 -0.73 -2.33
N ALA A 41 -1.23 0.32 -1.88
CA ALA A 41 -0.65 1.66 -1.77
C ALA A 41 0.53 1.69 -0.77
N SER A 42 0.41 1.02 0.38
CA SER A 42 1.49 0.94 1.37
C SER A 42 2.73 0.25 0.80
N TYR A 43 2.57 -0.85 0.05
CA TYR A 43 3.70 -1.55 -0.58
C TYR A 43 4.30 -0.75 -1.74
N ALA A 44 3.47 -0.07 -2.53
CA ALA A 44 3.94 0.82 -3.59
C ALA A 44 4.76 1.99 -3.02
N GLN A 45 4.33 2.58 -1.90
CA GLN A 45 5.08 3.63 -1.20
C GLN A 45 6.40 3.12 -0.61
N ASP A 46 6.40 1.94 0.00
CA ASP A 46 7.62 1.34 0.56
C ASP A 46 8.66 1.02 -0.53
N ASN A 47 8.22 0.57 -1.71
CA ASN A 47 9.09 0.37 -2.86
C ASN A 47 9.62 1.68 -3.43
N ALA A 48 8.77 2.70 -3.60
CA ALA A 48 9.20 4.02 -4.07
C ALA A 48 10.21 4.69 -3.12
N ALA A 49 10.06 4.48 -1.81
CA ALA A 49 11.01 4.97 -0.81
C ALA A 49 12.39 4.30 -0.92
N LYS A 50 12.45 3.03 -1.33
CA LYS A 50 13.70 2.26 -1.49
C LYS A 50 14.47 2.63 -2.75
N GLU A 51 13.80 3.03 -3.82
CA GLU A 51 14.45 3.40 -5.09
C GLU A 51 15.01 4.84 -5.08
N GLY A 52 14.57 5.70 -4.15
CA GLY A 52 15.00 7.09 -4.06
C GLY A 52 16.38 7.34 -3.45
N THR A 53 17.12 6.32 -3.02
CA THR A 53 18.40 6.49 -2.29
C THR A 53 19.67 6.09 -3.05
N HIS A 54 19.60 5.73 -4.34
CA HIS A 54 20.79 5.23 -5.07
C HIS A 54 21.20 5.97 -6.35
N ASP A 55 20.74 7.20 -6.58
CA ASP A 55 21.26 7.97 -7.71
C ASP A 55 21.37 9.46 -7.38
N ARG A 56 22.58 9.88 -6.92
CA ARG A 56 23.21 11.19 -7.23
C ARG A 56 24.55 11.47 -6.52
N ASP A 57 25.40 10.45 -6.29
CA ASP A 57 26.78 10.68 -5.80
C ASP A 57 27.88 10.21 -6.76
N GLU A 58 27.73 10.49 -8.06
CA GLU A 58 28.87 10.54 -8.98
C GLU A 58 28.88 11.84 -9.78
N ARG A 59 29.03 12.96 -9.06
CA ARG A 59 29.61 14.17 -9.66
C ARG A 59 31.13 13.99 -9.75
N LYS A 60 31.63 13.30 -10.78
CA LYS A 60 33.05 13.41 -11.11
C LYS A 60 33.26 14.63 -12.01
N PRO A 61 33.98 15.68 -11.57
CA PRO A 61 34.30 16.80 -12.46
C PRO A 61 35.24 16.33 -13.57
N ARG A 62 34.97 16.77 -14.80
CA ARG A 62 35.87 16.57 -15.94
C ARG A 62 37.22 17.25 -15.66
N PRO A 63 38.37 16.56 -15.78
CA PRO A 63 39.65 17.24 -15.87
C PRO A 63 40.05 17.45 -17.34
N VAL A 64 40.25 18.75 -17.64
CA VAL A 64 40.97 19.45 -18.74
C VAL A 64 40.72 19.05 -20.19
#